data_AF-A0A1B8ZNN2-F1
#
_entry.id   AF-A0A1B8ZNN2-F1
#
_cell.length_a   1.000
_cell.length_b   1.000
_cell.length_c   1.000
_cell.angle_alpha   90.00
_cell.angle_beta   90.00
_cell.angle_gamma   90.00
#
_symmetry.space_group_name_H-M   'P 1'
#
loop_
_entity.id
_entity.type
_entity.pdbx_description
1 polymer ?
#
loop_
_entity_poly.entity_id
_entity_poly.type
_entity_poly.pdbx_seq_one_letter_code
_entity_poly.pdbx_strand_id
1 'polypeptide(L)'
;MKQYFLILLLMIPFSGFSQWTKTELGSKKVKQSQEKLEFAALYTLDADQFRQSLKNAPLRFSKEKGITILLPVASGKTEHFQVWESSNMAPELQAKYPDIRSYVGTGIEDPTAYLTFSMSPTGFSSMITRSGISEFIEPYTEDRTIYAVFDSNARRGQDKVPFEKPTIKEPEKMPLKKKRRCK
;
A
#
# COMPACT_ATOMS: atom_id res chain seq x y z
N MET A 1 40.09 -7.63 46.58
CA MET A 1 38.86 -8.44 46.44
C MET A 1 38.07 -7.91 45.25
N LYS A 2 37.80 -8.78 44.25
CA LYS A 2 36.80 -8.73 43.15
C LYS A 2 36.56 -7.35 42.49
N GLN A 3 37.02 -7.01 41.28
CA GLN A 3 36.91 -7.71 39.97
C GLN A 3 35.54 -8.38 39.75
N TYR A 4 34.83 -7.89 38.72
CA TYR A 4 33.53 -8.32 38.20
C TYR A 4 32.30 -7.86 39.00
N PHE A 5 31.78 -6.68 38.66
CA PHE A 5 30.33 -6.52 38.54
C PHE A 5 30.02 -6.05 37.10
N LEU A 6 29.85 -7.09 36.26
CA LEU A 6 29.00 -7.19 35.08
C LEU A 6 28.58 -5.85 34.45
N ILE A 7 29.09 -5.48 33.27
CA ILE A 7 28.55 -5.99 31.98
C ILE A 7 27.03 -6.18 32.08
N LEU A 8 26.30 -5.07 32.28
CA LEU A 8 24.93 -4.98 31.79
C LEU A 8 25.06 -4.80 30.28
N LEU A 9 25.24 -5.94 29.61
CA LEU A 9 25.01 -6.12 28.19
C LEU A 9 23.67 -5.45 27.89
N LEU A 10 23.76 -4.27 27.28
CA LEU A 10 22.66 -3.55 26.68
C LEU A 10 22.11 -4.49 25.61
N MET A 11 21.20 -5.38 26.00
CA MET A 11 20.31 -6.09 25.10
C MET A 11 19.41 -5.02 24.50
N ILE A 12 19.96 -4.25 23.56
CA ILE A 12 19.16 -3.54 22.58
C ILE A 12 18.37 -4.66 21.92
N PRO A 13 17.03 -4.70 22.03
CA PRO A 13 16.27 -5.57 21.17
C PRO A 13 16.52 -5.06 19.74
N PHE A 14 17.47 -5.71 19.06
CA PHE A 14 17.70 -5.57 17.62
C PHE A 14 16.53 -6.28 16.95
N SER A 15 15.36 -5.66 17.02
CA SER A 15 14.11 -6.18 16.47
C SER A 15 13.59 -5.20 15.43
N GLY A 16 14.47 -4.77 14.54
CA GLY A 16 14.06 -4.25 13.24
C GLY A 16 13.71 -5.41 12.31
N PHE A 17 12.71 -6.22 12.67
CA PHE A 17 12.11 -7.10 11.68
C PHE A 17 11.39 -6.19 10.68
N SER A 18 11.98 -6.06 9.50
CA SER A 18 11.30 -5.46 8.34
C SER A 18 9.94 -6.15 8.20
N GLN A 19 8.83 -5.40 8.16
CA GLN A 19 7.49 -5.97 7.93
C GLN A 19 7.39 -6.61 6.52
N TRP A 20 8.35 -6.29 5.66
CA TRP A 20 8.52 -6.84 4.33
C TRP A 20 9.48 -8.02 4.35
N THR A 21 9.00 -9.16 3.85
CA THR A 21 9.82 -10.36 3.65
C THR A 21 9.91 -10.66 2.16
N LYS A 22 11.12 -10.76 1.62
CA LYS A 22 11.33 -11.12 0.21
C LYS A 22 10.83 -12.55 -0.02
N THR A 23 10.10 -12.77 -1.11
CA THR A 23 9.49 -14.06 -1.44
C THR A 23 9.65 -14.39 -2.92
N GLU A 24 9.26 -15.60 -3.29
CA GLU A 24 9.02 -16.03 -4.66
C GLU A 24 7.52 -16.28 -4.89
N LEU A 25 7.11 -16.44 -6.15
CA LEU A 25 5.70 -16.62 -6.52
C LEU A 25 5.10 -17.94 -6.00
N GLY A 26 5.90 -19.01 -6.00
CA GLY A 26 5.42 -20.36 -5.69
C GLY A 26 4.28 -20.80 -6.64
N SER A 27 3.24 -21.39 -6.09
CA SER A 27 2.06 -21.87 -6.83
C SER A 27 0.90 -20.88 -6.92
N LYS A 28 1.11 -19.61 -6.52
CA LYS A 28 0.05 -18.59 -6.49
C LYS A 28 -0.26 -18.08 -7.90
N LYS A 29 -1.54 -17.78 -8.14
CA LYS A 29 -2.00 -17.23 -9.42
C LYS A 29 -1.73 -15.73 -9.49
N VAL A 30 -1.08 -15.31 -10.56
CA VAL A 30 -0.80 -13.90 -10.88
C VAL A 30 -2.07 -13.23 -11.38
N LYS A 31 -2.27 -11.95 -11.02
CA LYS A 31 -3.35 -11.16 -11.62
C LYS A 31 -3.14 -11.03 -13.12
N GLN A 32 -4.20 -11.19 -13.91
CA GLN A 32 -4.14 -11.03 -15.37
C GLN A 32 -3.47 -9.72 -15.81
N SER A 33 -3.77 -8.61 -15.11
CA SER A 33 -3.17 -7.29 -15.41
C SER A 33 -1.67 -7.18 -15.11
N GLN A 34 -1.09 -8.16 -14.41
CA GLN A 34 0.31 -8.18 -13.99
C GLN A 34 1.10 -9.35 -14.61
N GLU A 35 0.50 -10.17 -15.49
CA GLU A 35 1.17 -11.36 -16.08
C GLU A 35 2.44 -11.00 -16.87
N LYS A 36 2.42 -9.86 -17.57
CA LYS A 36 3.56 -9.35 -18.35
C LYS A 36 4.37 -8.29 -17.59
N LEU A 37 4.18 -8.16 -16.28
CA LEU A 37 4.87 -7.15 -15.49
C LEU A 37 6.33 -7.57 -15.26
N GLU A 38 7.27 -6.72 -15.66
CA GLU A 38 8.66 -6.81 -15.18
C GLU A 38 8.77 -6.18 -13.79
N PHE A 39 9.36 -6.89 -12.83
CA PHE A 39 9.48 -6.42 -11.45
C PHE A 39 10.88 -6.65 -10.91
N ALA A 40 11.29 -5.81 -9.96
CA ALA A 40 12.59 -5.92 -9.30
C ALA A 40 12.61 -7.07 -8.27
N ALA A 41 11.53 -7.20 -7.49
CA ALA A 41 11.39 -8.24 -6.48
C ALA A 41 9.94 -8.44 -6.04
N LEU A 42 9.67 -9.60 -5.45
CA LEU A 42 8.40 -9.95 -4.81
C LEU A 42 8.55 -9.96 -3.28
N TYR A 43 7.52 -9.50 -2.58
CA TYR A 43 7.49 -9.47 -1.12
C TYR A 43 6.13 -9.91 -0.57
N THR A 44 6.15 -10.47 0.65
CA THR A 44 4.98 -10.53 1.52
C THR A 44 5.08 -9.42 2.57
N LEU A 45 3.92 -8.93 3.03
CA LEU A 45 3.81 -7.91 4.07
C LEU A 45 3.07 -8.47 5.28
N ASP A 46 3.64 -8.33 6.48
CA ASP A 46 2.88 -8.43 7.72
C ASP A 46 1.99 -7.19 7.86
N ALA A 47 0.76 -7.31 7.34
CA ALA A 47 -0.18 -6.20 7.28
C ALA A 47 -0.67 -5.75 8.66
N ASP A 48 -0.72 -6.65 9.65
CA ASP A 48 -1.14 -6.32 11.01
C ASP A 48 -0.05 -5.51 11.72
N GLN A 49 1.20 -5.96 11.65
CA GLN A 49 2.33 -5.25 12.22
C GLN A 49 2.53 -3.87 11.55
N PHE A 50 2.36 -3.81 10.22
CA PHE A 50 2.46 -2.55 9.48
C PHE A 50 1.31 -1.60 9.82
N ARG A 51 0.07 -2.07 9.98
CA ARG A 51 -1.04 -1.23 10.47
C ARG A 51 -0.77 -0.70 11.88
N GLN A 52 -0.20 -1.51 12.76
CA GLN A 52 0.12 -1.11 14.12
C GLN A 52 1.19 0.00 14.15
N SER A 53 2.22 -0.06 13.29
CA SER A 53 3.23 1.00 13.23
C SER A 53 2.65 2.34 12.76
N LEU A 54 1.59 2.30 11.93
CA LEU A 54 0.92 3.48 11.39
C LEU A 54 -0.14 4.10 12.32
N LYS A 55 -0.57 3.40 13.38
CA LYS A 55 -1.70 3.81 14.23
C LYS A 55 -1.57 5.22 14.81
N ASN A 56 -0.35 5.66 15.07
CA ASN A 56 -0.04 6.97 15.66
C ASN A 56 0.57 7.94 14.62
N ALA A 57 0.40 7.69 13.32
CA ALA A 57 0.84 8.62 12.30
C ALA A 57 0.09 9.95 12.48
N PRO A 58 0.80 11.08 12.65
CA PRO A 58 0.13 12.36 12.77
C PRO A 58 -0.51 12.76 11.44
N LEU A 59 -1.53 13.61 11.49
CA LEU A 59 -2.14 14.17 10.28
C LEU A 59 -1.11 15.00 9.52
N ARG A 60 -1.15 14.95 8.18
CA ARG A 60 -0.25 15.69 7.28
C ARG A 60 -0.09 17.17 7.62
N PHE A 61 -1.15 17.82 8.12
CA PHE A 61 -1.19 19.25 8.42
C PHE A 61 -1.09 19.58 9.92
N SER A 62 -0.83 18.59 10.78
CA SER A 62 -0.75 18.77 12.25
C SER A 62 0.51 19.48 12.75
N LYS A 63 1.49 19.75 11.88
CA LYS A 63 2.85 20.24 12.22
C LYS A 63 3.69 19.26 13.07
N GLU A 64 3.15 18.10 13.41
CA GLU A 64 3.87 17.07 14.15
C GLU A 64 4.88 16.33 13.26
N LYS A 65 5.93 15.84 13.89
CA LYS A 65 6.94 15.03 13.21
C LYS A 65 6.32 13.69 12.78
N GLY A 66 6.38 13.39 11.48
CA GLY A 66 5.88 12.13 10.95
C GLY A 66 6.62 10.92 11.52
N ILE A 67 5.98 9.76 11.46
CA ILE A 67 6.57 8.49 11.90
C ILE A 67 7.49 7.92 10.80
N THR A 68 8.47 7.12 11.19
CA THR A 68 9.39 6.49 10.24
C THR A 68 8.92 5.08 9.90
N ILE A 69 8.87 4.77 8.60
CA ILE A 69 8.60 3.43 8.08
C ILE A 69 9.69 3.00 7.09
N LEU A 70 9.79 1.70 6.83
CA LEU A 70 10.75 1.11 5.90
C LEU A 70 10.01 0.43 4.74
N LEU A 71 10.33 0.80 3.49
CA LEU A 71 9.73 0.22 2.29
C LEU A 71 10.80 -0.33 1.34
N PRO A 72 10.55 -1.47 0.65
CA PRO A 72 11.37 -1.88 -0.48
C PRO A 72 11.13 -0.93 -1.66
N VAL A 73 12.20 -0.66 -2.42
CA VAL A 73 12.19 0.23 -3.59
C VAL A 73 12.61 -0.53 -4.84
N ALA A 74 12.32 0.00 -6.03
CA ALA A 74 12.58 -0.66 -7.31
C ALA A 74 14.08 -0.91 -7.58
N SER A 75 14.98 -0.20 -6.88
CA SER A 75 16.42 -0.46 -6.89
C SER A 75 16.83 -1.77 -6.19
N GLY A 76 15.88 -2.47 -5.54
CA GLY A 76 16.11 -3.71 -4.80
C GLY A 76 16.59 -3.51 -3.36
N LYS A 77 16.70 -2.26 -2.91
CA LYS A 77 17.03 -1.89 -1.52
C LYS A 77 15.75 -1.60 -0.73
N THR A 78 15.93 -1.28 0.55
CA THR A 78 14.88 -0.71 1.40
C THR A 78 15.28 0.70 1.82
N GLU A 79 14.31 1.62 1.85
CA GLU A 79 14.50 3.03 2.18
C GLU A 79 13.55 3.46 3.30
N HIS A 80 14.01 4.42 4.12
CA HIS A 80 13.19 4.96 5.20
C HIS A 80 12.39 6.15 4.69
N PHE A 81 11.12 6.18 5.06
CA PHE A 81 10.23 7.28 4.78
C PHE A 81 9.69 7.85 6.08
N GLN A 82 9.67 9.17 6.16
CA GLN A 82 8.88 9.86 7.16
C GLN A 82 7.47 10.07 6.62
N VAL A 83 6.45 9.62 7.35
CA VAL A 83 5.06 9.56 6.85
C VAL A 83 4.04 10.19 7.81
N TRP A 84 2.95 10.65 7.21
CA TRP A 84 1.80 11.27 7.86
C TRP A 84 0.50 10.71 7.29
N GLU A 85 -0.55 10.68 8.09
CA GLU A 85 -1.89 10.33 7.62
C GLU A 85 -2.47 11.47 6.76
N SER A 86 -3.03 11.11 5.61
CA SER A 86 -3.67 12.01 4.64
C SER A 86 -5.00 11.46 4.14
N SER A 87 -5.73 10.71 4.97
CA SER A 87 -7.07 10.21 4.67
C SER A 87 -8.02 11.38 4.40
N ASN A 88 -8.83 11.27 3.34
CA ASN A 88 -9.76 12.31 2.91
C ASN A 88 -11.23 11.98 3.25
N MET A 89 -11.46 10.98 4.11
CA MET A 89 -12.79 10.58 4.54
C MET A 89 -13.35 11.55 5.58
N ALA A 90 -14.66 11.81 5.52
CA ALA A 90 -15.37 12.48 6.61
C ALA A 90 -15.26 11.63 7.90
N PRO A 91 -15.25 12.24 9.11
CA PRO A 91 -15.04 11.50 10.37
C PRO A 91 -16.00 10.31 10.57
N GLU A 92 -17.28 10.48 10.23
CA GLU A 92 -18.28 9.41 10.33
C GLU A 92 -17.99 8.25 9.38
N LEU A 93 -17.51 8.56 8.17
CA LEU A 93 -17.15 7.56 7.18
C LEU A 93 -15.87 6.82 7.59
N GLN A 94 -14.88 7.54 8.15
CA GLN A 94 -13.66 6.95 8.68
C GLN A 94 -13.93 6.04 9.87
N ALA A 95 -14.89 6.41 10.74
CA ALA A 95 -15.32 5.55 11.85
C ALA A 95 -15.97 4.25 11.36
N LYS A 96 -16.70 4.31 10.24
CA LYS A 96 -17.29 3.13 9.59
C LYS A 96 -16.24 2.26 8.87
N TYR A 97 -15.19 2.86 8.33
CA TYR A 97 -14.12 2.16 7.59
C TYR A 97 -12.73 2.47 8.19
N PRO A 98 -12.45 2.04 9.42
CA PRO A 98 -11.23 2.43 10.15
C PRO A 98 -9.93 1.90 9.55
N ASP A 99 -10.01 0.81 8.78
CA ASP A 99 -8.87 0.15 8.13
C ASP A 99 -8.54 0.72 6.75
N ILE A 100 -9.35 1.63 6.21
CA ILE A 100 -9.10 2.29 4.93
C ILE A 100 -8.47 3.65 5.22
N ARG A 101 -7.16 3.75 5.03
CA ARG A 101 -6.38 4.96 5.29
C ARG A 101 -5.37 5.24 4.20
N SER A 102 -5.12 6.52 3.99
CA SER A 102 -4.13 7.01 3.03
C SER A 102 -3.06 7.80 3.76
N TYR A 103 -1.84 7.72 3.24
CA TYR A 103 -0.67 8.33 3.85
C TYR A 103 0.21 8.97 2.77
N VAL A 104 0.96 9.98 3.17
CA VAL A 104 2.01 10.60 2.36
C VAL A 104 3.31 10.59 3.13
N GLY A 105 4.44 10.68 2.43
CA GLY A 105 5.73 10.79 3.07
C GLY A 105 6.83 11.30 2.17
N THR A 106 7.99 11.46 2.78
CA THR A 106 9.23 11.90 2.14
C THR A 106 10.35 10.98 2.55
N GLY A 107 11.24 10.63 1.60
CA GLY A 107 12.41 9.83 1.87
C GLY A 107 13.34 10.52 2.87
N ILE A 108 13.91 9.75 3.79
CA ILE A 108 14.88 10.25 4.78
C ILE A 108 16.26 10.31 4.14
N GLU A 109 16.65 9.27 3.40
CA GLU A 109 17.91 9.22 2.67
C GLU A 109 17.89 10.09 1.41
N ASP A 110 16.73 10.16 0.73
CA ASP A 110 16.50 10.96 -0.47
C ASP A 110 15.27 11.87 -0.29
N PRO A 111 15.48 13.16 0.06
CA PRO A 111 14.39 14.12 0.24
C PRO A 111 13.59 14.43 -1.03
N THR A 112 14.07 14.03 -2.22
CA THR A 112 13.33 14.19 -3.48
C THR A 112 12.31 13.08 -3.71
N ALA A 113 12.41 11.99 -2.96
CA ALA A 113 11.48 10.88 -3.02
C ALA A 113 10.19 11.19 -2.27
N TYR A 114 9.10 11.35 -3.01
CA TYR A 114 7.77 11.57 -2.46
C TYR A 114 6.97 10.27 -2.47
N LEU A 115 6.58 9.80 -1.29
CA LEU A 115 5.80 8.59 -1.09
C LEU A 115 4.31 8.93 -0.95
N THR A 116 3.47 8.16 -1.63
CA THR A 116 2.03 8.06 -1.36
C THR A 116 1.67 6.59 -1.22
N PHE A 117 0.85 6.25 -0.24
CA PHE A 117 0.36 4.88 -0.12
C PHE A 117 -1.01 4.82 0.56
N SER A 118 -1.66 3.69 0.38
CA SER A 118 -2.91 3.37 1.06
C SER A 118 -2.85 1.99 1.67
N MET A 119 -3.57 1.84 2.78
CA MET A 119 -3.91 0.55 3.37
C MET A 119 -5.41 0.39 3.38
N SER A 120 -5.85 -0.82 3.08
CA SER A 120 -7.24 -1.24 3.16
C SER A 120 -7.29 -2.73 3.55
N PRO A 121 -8.46 -3.27 3.90
CA PRO A 121 -8.65 -4.72 4.03
C PRO A 121 -8.25 -5.48 2.75
N THR A 122 -8.23 -4.79 1.61
CA THR A 122 -7.90 -5.37 0.31
C THR A 122 -6.40 -5.34 -0.01
N GLY A 123 -5.57 -4.82 0.89
CA GLY A 123 -4.11 -4.82 0.78
C GLY A 123 -3.47 -3.44 0.83
N PHE A 124 -2.15 -3.45 0.68
CA PHE A 124 -1.29 -2.27 0.59
C PHE A 124 -1.07 -1.86 -0.88
N SER A 125 -0.95 -0.56 -1.13
CA SER A 125 -0.49 -0.06 -2.43
C SER A 125 0.24 1.26 -2.24
N SER A 126 1.40 1.41 -2.89
CA SER A 126 2.18 2.63 -2.85
C SER A 126 2.68 3.08 -4.21
N MET A 127 2.98 4.38 -4.28
CA MET A 127 3.71 5.03 -5.35
C MET A 127 4.76 5.95 -4.74
N ILE A 128 6.01 5.81 -5.19
CA ILE A 128 7.13 6.70 -4.88
C ILE A 128 7.48 7.45 -6.14
N THR A 129 7.54 8.78 -6.10
CA THR A 129 7.95 9.61 -7.24
C THR A 129 9.24 10.31 -6.92
N ARG A 130 10.24 10.14 -7.80
CA ARG A 130 11.53 10.87 -7.73
C ARG A 130 12.10 11.03 -9.14
N SER A 131 12.70 12.18 -9.43
CA SER A 131 13.43 12.41 -10.69
C SER A 131 12.66 12.05 -11.98
N GLY A 132 11.34 12.25 -12.00
CA GLY A 132 10.48 11.96 -13.16
C GLY A 132 10.16 10.47 -13.37
N ILE A 133 10.60 9.58 -12.48
CA ILE A 133 10.29 8.15 -12.47
C ILE A 133 9.35 7.87 -11.30
N SER A 134 8.42 6.93 -11.49
CA SER A 134 7.56 6.43 -10.42
C SER A 134 7.85 4.96 -10.14
N GLU A 135 7.93 4.61 -8.87
CA GLU A 135 8.08 3.25 -8.37
C GLU A 135 6.80 2.85 -7.65
N PHE A 136 6.41 1.58 -7.78
CA PHE A 136 5.15 1.07 -7.31
C PHE A 136 5.36 -0.18 -6.47
N ILE A 137 4.53 -0.32 -5.44
CA ILE A 137 4.35 -1.58 -4.73
C ILE A 137 2.85 -1.89 -4.82
N GLU A 138 2.52 -2.98 -5.48
CA GLU A 138 1.13 -3.37 -5.71
C GLU A 138 0.94 -4.87 -5.53
N PRO A 139 -0.27 -5.34 -5.13
CA PRO A 139 -0.51 -6.76 -5.03
C PRO A 139 -0.43 -7.41 -6.42
N TYR A 140 0.43 -8.42 -6.53
CA TYR A 140 0.79 -9.15 -7.74
C TYR A 140 -0.08 -10.39 -7.98
N THR A 141 -0.44 -11.10 -6.90
CA THR A 141 -1.28 -12.31 -6.95
C THR A 141 -2.76 -11.98 -6.81
N GLU A 142 -3.63 -12.85 -7.33
CA GLU A 142 -5.09 -12.70 -7.23
C GLU A 142 -5.58 -12.65 -5.78
N ASP A 143 -4.95 -13.45 -4.90
CA ASP A 143 -5.20 -13.47 -3.46
C ASP A 143 -4.62 -12.26 -2.71
N ARG A 144 -3.88 -11.38 -3.42
CA ARG A 144 -3.27 -10.15 -2.90
C ARG A 144 -2.27 -10.32 -1.75
N THR A 145 -1.72 -11.52 -1.60
CA THR A 145 -0.75 -11.84 -0.54
C THR A 145 0.70 -11.54 -0.92
N ILE A 146 1.02 -11.56 -2.22
CA ILE A 146 2.34 -11.20 -2.75
C ILE A 146 2.25 -9.83 -3.43
N TYR A 147 3.23 -8.99 -3.16
CA TYR A 147 3.39 -7.66 -3.73
C TYR A 147 4.59 -7.63 -4.66
N ALA A 148 4.44 -6.99 -5.82
CA ALA A 148 5.54 -6.72 -6.75
C ALA A 148 6.04 -5.29 -6.55
N VAL A 149 7.36 -5.12 -6.58
CA VAL A 149 8.03 -3.82 -6.57
C VAL A 149 8.62 -3.58 -7.96
N PHE A 150 8.24 -2.48 -8.61
CA PHE A 150 8.61 -2.18 -9.99
C PHE A 150 8.57 -0.68 -10.26
N ASP A 151 9.21 -0.24 -11.35
CA ASP A 151 9.13 1.15 -11.80
C ASP A 151 8.19 1.34 -13.00
N SER A 152 7.91 2.60 -13.34
CA SER A 152 7.01 2.97 -14.41
C SER A 152 7.41 2.44 -15.81
N ASN A 153 8.69 2.11 -16.04
CA ASN A 153 9.14 1.53 -17.31
C ASN A 153 8.64 0.10 -17.49
N ALA A 154 8.41 -0.66 -16.42
CA ALA A 154 7.88 -2.02 -16.47
C ALA A 154 6.53 -2.14 -17.18
N ARG A 155 5.75 -1.04 -17.21
CA ARG A 155 4.45 -0.98 -17.88
C ARG A 155 4.52 -0.47 -19.33
N ARG A 156 5.66 0.04 -19.77
CA ARG A 156 5.80 0.69 -21.10
C ARG A 156 5.61 -0.31 -22.26
N GLY A 157 5.83 -1.61 -22.00
CA GLY A 157 5.60 -2.70 -22.97
C GLY A 157 4.25 -3.40 -22.87
N GLN A 158 3.35 -2.97 -21.98
CA GLN A 158 2.02 -3.58 -21.86
C GLN A 158 1.05 -2.98 -22.88
N ASP A 159 0.25 -3.85 -23.51
CA ASP A 159 -0.79 -3.45 -24.44
C ASP A 159 -1.77 -2.52 -23.72
N LYS A 160 -1.95 -1.29 -24.23
CA LYS A 160 -2.89 -0.34 -23.66
C LYS A 160 -4.30 -0.90 -23.82
N VAL A 161 -4.89 -1.39 -22.73
CA VAL A 161 -6.29 -1.78 -22.71
C VAL A 161 -7.13 -0.54 -23.04
N PRO A 162 -7.95 -0.54 -24.10
CA PRO A 162 -8.82 0.58 -24.40
C PRO A 162 -9.73 0.85 -23.20
N PHE A 163 -9.87 2.12 -22.81
CA PHE A 163 -10.82 2.50 -21.79
C PHE A 163 -12.23 2.20 -22.32
N GLU A 164 -12.84 1.13 -21.81
CA GLU A 164 -14.19 0.74 -22.18
C GLU A 164 -15.17 1.67 -21.45
N LYS A 165 -15.87 2.53 -22.20
CA LYS A 165 -16.88 3.42 -21.61
C LYS A 165 -18.03 2.54 -21.10
N PRO A 166 -18.37 2.58 -19.79
CA PRO A 166 -19.52 1.84 -19.32
C PRO A 166 -20.78 2.41 -19.96
N THR A 167 -21.38 1.67 -20.88
CA THR A 167 -22.68 2.02 -21.45
C THR A 167 -23.71 1.88 -20.34
N ILE A 168 -24.18 3.01 -19.81
CA ILE A 168 -25.30 3.04 -18.88
C ILE A 168 -26.51 2.53 -19.65
N LYS A 169 -26.95 1.30 -19.37
CA LYS A 169 -28.24 0.81 -19.87
C LYS A 169 -29.32 1.64 -19.19
N GLU A 170 -30.02 2.45 -19.96
CA GLU A 170 -31.19 3.19 -19.49
C GLU A 170 -32.19 2.20 -18.90
N PRO A 171 -32.73 2.44 -17.68
CA PRO A 171 -33.62 1.49 -17.04
C PRO A 171 -34.88 1.31 -17.90
N GLU A 172 -35.11 0.07 -18.34
CA GLU A 172 -36.31 -0.33 -19.04
C GLU A 172 -37.53 -0.01 -18.15
N LYS A 173 -38.39 0.91 -18.60
CA LYS A 173 -39.59 1.31 -17.87
C LYS A 173 -40.48 0.09 -17.67
N MET A 174 -40.62 -0.40 -16.43
CA MET A 174 -41.61 -1.41 -16.09
C MET A 174 -43.02 -0.92 -16.48
N PRO A 175 -43.79 -1.70 -17.24
CA PRO A 175 -45.15 -1.31 -17.60
C PRO A 175 -46.03 -1.27 -16.35
N LEU A 176 -46.71 -0.13 -16.17
CA LEU A 176 -47.68 0.12 -15.11
C LEU A 176 -48.79 -0.95 -15.18
N LYS A 177 -48.81 -1.91 -14.25
CA LYS A 177 -49.95 -2.82 -14.09
C LYS A 177 -51.19 -2.02 -13.73
N LYS A 178 -52.12 -1.85 -14.69
CA LYS A 178 -53.48 -1.36 -14.43
C LYS A 178 -54.13 -2.27 -13.38
N LYS A 179 -54.33 -1.77 -12.16
CA LYS A 179 -55.17 -2.41 -11.14
C LYS A 179 -56.59 -2.52 -11.72
N ARG A 180 -57.01 -3.74 -12.07
CA ARG A 180 -58.42 -4.06 -12.27
C ARG A 180 -59.11 -3.94 -10.92
N ARG A 181 -59.95 -2.91 -10.77
CA ARG A 181 -60.84 -2.74 -9.62
C ARG A 181 -61.91 -3.84 -9.73
N CYS A 182 -61.95 -4.75 -8.76
CA CYS A 182 -63.02 -5.77 -8.67
C CYS A 182 -64.22 -5.17 -7.92
N LYS A 183 -65.40 -5.42 -8.49
CA LYS A 183 -66.79 -5.22 -8.04
C LYS A 183 -67.12 -3.93 -7.29
#